data_AF-A0AAV0F4V5-F1
#
_entry.id   AF-A0AAV0F4V5-F1
#
_cell.length_a   1.000
_cell.length_b   1.000
_cell.length_c   1.000
_cell.angle_alpha   90.00
_cell.angle_beta   90.00
_cell.angle_gamma   90.00
#
_symmetry.space_group_name_H-M   'P 1'
#
loop_
_entity.id
_entity.type
_entity.pdbx_description
1 polymer ?
#
loop_
_entity_poly.entity_id
_entity_poly.type
_entity_poly.pdbx_seq_one_letter_code
_entity_poly.pdbx_strand_id
1 'polypeptide(L)'
;MCLRCMELGDELTQTVSAWVILKIVMEEEGLKYCTAYGARFFQLVRVLAQAVDRLPERQPCLRLLRLLIRCYLRLCEAPRAMYAFKNSIPARMTQEKFINFLREDPQCARMLQQLFLNVTTH
;
A
#
# COMPACT_ATOMS: atom_id res chain seq x y z
N MET A 1 13.00 1.44 -11.53
CA MET A 1 12.08 1.72 -12.66
C MET A 1 10.62 1.68 -12.22
N CYS A 2 10.09 0.60 -11.64
CA CYS A 2 8.67 0.50 -11.22
C CYS A 2 8.22 1.60 -10.25
N LEU A 3 9.07 2.04 -9.30
CA LEU A 3 8.72 3.14 -8.39
C LEU A 3 8.53 4.47 -9.11
N ARG A 4 9.38 4.76 -10.11
CA ARG A 4 9.26 5.98 -10.93
C ARG A 4 8.04 5.94 -11.84
N CYS A 5 7.68 4.75 -12.35
CA CYS A 5 6.47 4.52 -13.12
C CYS A 5 5.20 4.66 -12.26
N MET A 6 5.24 4.23 -10.99
CA MET A 6 4.16 4.47 -10.03
C MET A 6 4.05 5.96 -9.64
N GLU A 7 5.15 6.71 -9.72
CA GLU A 7 5.21 8.15 -9.40
C GLU A 7 4.92 9.06 -10.61
N LEU A 8 4.98 8.62 -11.86
CA LEU A 8 4.80 9.51 -13.02
C LEU A 8 3.90 8.93 -14.12
N GLY A 9 3.51 7.66 -14.01
CA GLY A 9 2.72 6.97 -15.03
C GLY A 9 1.23 7.31 -14.97
N ASP A 10 0.54 7.00 -16.06
CA ASP A 10 -0.92 6.95 -16.13
C ASP A 10 -1.49 5.83 -15.23
N GLU A 11 -2.80 5.82 -15.02
CA GLU A 11 -3.47 4.88 -14.11
C GLU A 11 -3.15 3.40 -14.44
N LEU A 12 -3.05 3.06 -15.73
CA LEU A 12 -2.68 1.72 -16.19
C LEU A 12 -1.23 1.39 -15.82
N THR A 13 -0.28 2.28 -16.09
CA THR A 13 1.13 2.09 -15.74
C THR A 13 1.33 2.01 -14.22
N GLN A 14 0.59 2.80 -13.44
CA GLN A 14 0.60 2.73 -11.98
C GLN A 14 0.06 1.38 -11.50
N THR A 15 -1.03 0.89 -12.09
CA THR A 15 -1.62 -0.42 -11.75
C THR A 15 -0.67 -1.57 -12.03
N VAL A 16 -0.04 -1.58 -13.20
CA VAL A 16 0.96 -2.62 -13.57
C VAL A 16 2.19 -2.51 -12.65
N SER A 17 2.67 -1.30 -12.37
CA SER A 17 3.83 -1.09 -11.49
C SER A 17 3.54 -1.54 -10.06
N ALA A 18 2.36 -1.22 -9.52
CA ALA A 18 1.90 -1.68 -8.21
C ALA A 18 1.76 -3.20 -8.17
N TRP A 19 1.29 -3.83 -9.26
CA TRP A 19 1.19 -5.28 -9.36
C TRP A 19 2.55 -5.98 -9.34
N VAL A 20 3.55 -5.44 -10.04
CA VAL A 20 4.94 -5.96 -10.00
C VAL A 20 5.52 -5.81 -8.59
N ILE A 21 5.36 -4.65 -7.95
CA ILE A 21 5.82 -4.44 -6.57
C ILE A 21 5.13 -5.44 -5.63
N LEU A 22 3.82 -5.63 -5.76
CA LEU A 22 3.08 -6.61 -4.97
C LEU A 22 3.66 -8.01 -5.16
N LYS A 23 3.93 -8.42 -6.40
CA LYS A 23 4.50 -9.75 -6.68
C LYS A 23 5.83 -9.96 -5.97
N ILE A 24 6.72 -8.98 -5.99
CA ILE A 24 8.00 -9.02 -5.27
C ILE A 24 7.78 -9.13 -3.76
N VAL A 25 6.93 -8.27 -3.19
CA VAL A 25 6.68 -8.21 -1.75
C VAL A 25 5.94 -9.44 -1.23
N MET A 26 5.17 -10.14 -2.09
CA MET A 26 4.52 -11.40 -1.74
C MET A 26 5.51 -12.56 -1.61
N GLU A 27 6.64 -12.54 -2.32
CA GLU A 27 7.72 -13.51 -2.17
C GLU A 27 8.55 -13.20 -0.91
N GLU A 28 8.96 -14.25 -0.18
CA GLU A 28 9.65 -14.08 1.10
C GLU A 28 11.02 -13.39 0.93
N GLU A 29 11.79 -13.79 -0.08
CA GLU A 29 13.08 -13.17 -0.41
C GLU A 29 12.91 -11.73 -0.91
N GLY A 30 11.85 -11.45 -1.68
CA GLY A 30 11.55 -10.10 -2.12
C GLY A 30 11.15 -9.18 -0.97
N LEU A 31 10.33 -9.67 -0.02
CA LEU A 31 9.99 -8.94 1.20
C LEU A 31 11.24 -8.65 2.05
N LYS A 32 12.11 -9.66 2.24
CA LYS A 32 13.40 -9.47 2.93
C LYS A 32 14.25 -8.42 2.23
N TYR A 33 14.36 -8.45 0.91
CA TYR A 33 15.11 -7.47 0.15
C TYR A 33 14.57 -6.04 0.31
N CYS A 34 13.23 -5.87 0.27
CA CYS A 34 12.57 -4.58 0.45
C CYS A 34 12.71 -4.02 1.88
N THR A 35 12.79 -4.90 2.88
CA THR A 35 12.85 -4.54 4.32
C THR A 35 14.25 -4.66 4.93
N ALA A 36 15.24 -5.11 4.16
CA ALA A 36 16.63 -5.27 4.60
C ALA A 36 17.26 -3.95 5.04
N TYR A 37 16.97 -2.86 4.31
CA TYR A 37 17.49 -1.51 4.56
C TYR A 37 16.33 -0.53 4.76
N GLY A 38 16.37 0.23 5.86
CA GLY A 38 15.34 1.22 6.19
C GLY A 38 15.08 2.21 5.06
N ALA A 39 16.13 2.71 4.38
CA ALA A 39 15.99 3.64 3.27
C ALA A 39 15.12 3.09 2.11
N ARG A 40 15.29 1.81 1.75
CA ARG A 40 14.49 1.17 0.69
C ARG A 40 13.04 1.00 1.11
N PHE A 41 12.83 0.59 2.37
CA PHE A 41 11.50 0.47 2.95
C PHE A 41 10.76 1.82 2.96
N PHE A 42 11.37 2.88 3.49
CA PHE A 42 10.76 4.21 3.54
C PHE A 42 10.48 4.77 2.15
N GLN A 43 11.38 4.53 1.18
CA GLN A 43 11.13 4.93 -0.20
C GLN A 43 9.92 4.19 -0.78
N LEU A 44 9.82 2.87 -0.57
CA LEU A 44 8.69 2.07 -1.02
C LEU A 44 7.37 2.58 -0.44
N VAL A 45 7.32 2.75 0.89
CA VAL A 45 6.12 3.21 1.59
C VAL A 45 5.73 4.63 1.17
N ARG A 46 6.71 5.51 0.97
CA ARG A 46 6.44 6.87 0.49
C ARG A 46 5.80 6.88 -0.89
N VAL A 47 6.31 6.08 -1.85
CA VAL A 47 5.72 6.03 -3.20
C VAL A 47 4.34 5.40 -3.17
N LEU A 48 4.11 4.37 -2.34
CA LEU A 48 2.78 3.80 -2.12
C LEU A 48 1.81 4.84 -1.55
N ALA A 49 2.25 5.64 -0.57
CA ALA A 49 1.44 6.71 0.02
C ALA A 49 1.07 7.78 -1.00
N GLN A 50 2.05 8.24 -1.79
CA GLN A 50 1.81 9.19 -2.87
C GLN A 50 0.84 8.64 -3.93
N ALA A 51 0.90 7.33 -4.24
CA ALA A 51 -0.03 6.69 -5.15
C ALA A 51 -1.47 6.69 -4.59
N VAL A 52 -1.63 6.42 -3.28
CA VAL A 52 -2.94 6.53 -2.60
C VAL A 52 -3.45 7.97 -2.65
N ASP A 53 -2.60 8.96 -2.37
CA ASP A 53 -3.01 10.36 -2.30
C ASP A 53 -3.43 10.95 -3.65
N ARG A 54 -2.90 10.40 -4.75
CA ARG A 54 -3.23 10.80 -6.12
C ARG A 54 -4.46 10.09 -6.69
N LEU A 55 -5.01 9.11 -5.99
CA LEU A 55 -6.26 8.49 -6.41
C LEU A 55 -7.36 9.56 -6.51
N PRO A 56 -8.11 9.61 -7.62
CA PRO A 56 -9.19 10.58 -7.78
C PRO A 56 -10.28 10.36 -6.73
N GLU A 57 -10.76 11.45 -6.11
CA GLU A 57 -11.72 11.41 -5.01
C GLU A 57 -13.10 10.89 -5.40
N ARG A 58 -13.51 11.12 -6.65
CA ARG A 58 -14.85 10.76 -7.13
C ARG A 58 -14.96 9.31 -7.60
N GLN A 59 -13.89 8.76 -8.17
CA GLN A 59 -13.91 7.41 -8.72
C GLN A 59 -12.52 6.76 -8.63
N PRO A 60 -12.11 6.34 -7.43
CA PRO A 60 -10.82 5.65 -7.26
C PRO A 60 -10.79 4.35 -8.06
N CYS A 61 -9.65 4.04 -8.66
CA CYS A 61 -9.46 2.73 -9.28
C CYS A 61 -9.39 1.63 -8.22
N LEU A 62 -10.46 0.84 -8.09
CA LEU A 62 -10.55 -0.27 -7.13
C LEU A 62 -9.40 -1.28 -7.28
N ARG A 63 -8.98 -1.55 -8.53
CA ARG A 63 -7.88 -2.48 -8.81
C ARG A 63 -6.57 -1.98 -8.24
N LEU A 64 -6.21 -0.72 -8.50
CA LEU A 64 -4.99 -0.11 -7.96
C LEU A 64 -5.05 -0.05 -6.44
N LEU A 65 -6.18 0.40 -5.88
CA LEU A 65 -6.39 0.48 -4.44
C LEU A 65 -6.17 -0.87 -3.74
N ARG A 66 -6.75 -1.94 -4.28
CA ARG A 66 -6.56 -3.29 -3.76
C ARG A 66 -5.11 -3.73 -3.75
N LEU A 67 -4.36 -3.41 -4.80
CA LEU A 67 -2.93 -3.73 -4.89
C LEU A 67 -2.14 -2.96 -3.81
N LEU A 68 -2.43 -1.66 -3.64
CA LEU A 68 -1.78 -0.82 -2.64
C LEU A 68 -2.03 -1.35 -1.22
N ILE A 69 -3.30 -1.58 -0.83
CA ILE A 69 -3.65 -2.12 0.50
C ILE A 69 -2.92 -3.46 0.74
N ARG A 70 -2.83 -4.32 -0.28
CA ARG A 70 -2.15 -5.62 -0.16
C ARG A 70 -0.65 -5.49 0.04
N CYS A 71 0.00 -4.57 -0.66
CA CYS A 71 1.41 -4.25 -0.44
C CYS A 71 1.63 -3.80 1.02
N TYR A 72 0.80 -2.87 1.49
CA TYR A 72 0.86 -2.36 2.86
C TYR A 72 0.68 -3.47 3.91
N LEU A 73 -0.30 -4.36 3.73
CA LEU A 73 -0.56 -5.47 4.64
C LEU A 73 0.65 -6.42 4.72
N ARG A 74 1.21 -6.80 3.57
CA ARG A 74 2.35 -7.72 3.52
C ARG A 74 3.63 -7.10 4.07
N LEU A 75 3.85 -5.80 3.85
CA LEU A 75 4.97 -5.09 4.45
C LEU A 75 4.85 -5.00 5.97
N CYS A 76 3.63 -4.87 6.50
CA CYS A 76 3.38 -4.79 7.95
C CYS A 76 3.75 -6.08 8.70
N GLU A 77 3.74 -7.23 8.02
CA GLU A 77 4.17 -8.51 8.58
C GLU A 77 5.68 -8.59 8.80
N ALA A 78 6.47 -7.67 8.23
CA ALA A 78 7.91 -7.63 8.47
C ALA A 78 8.21 -6.99 9.84
N PRO A 79 8.95 -7.68 10.73
CA PRO A 79 9.16 -7.22 12.12
C PRO A 79 9.86 -5.87 12.22
N ARG A 80 10.72 -5.52 11.24
CA ARG A 80 11.41 -4.22 11.18
C ARG A 80 10.52 -3.07 10.70
N ALA A 81 9.45 -3.37 9.98
CA ALA A 81 8.58 -2.37 9.36
C ALA A 81 7.49 -1.86 10.32
N MET A 82 7.16 -2.63 11.36
CA MET A 82 6.08 -2.35 12.30
C MET A 82 6.19 -0.97 12.96
N TYR A 83 7.37 -0.61 13.49
CA TYR A 83 7.60 0.69 14.12
C TYR A 83 7.45 1.87 13.17
N ALA A 84 7.75 1.66 11.88
CA ALA A 84 7.63 2.68 10.86
C ALA A 84 6.19 2.81 10.31
N PHE A 85 5.36 1.78 10.44
CA PHE A 85 4.00 1.78 9.92
C PHE A 85 3.05 2.72 10.66
N LYS A 86 3.21 2.89 11.98
CA LYS A 86 2.38 3.83 12.77
C LYS A 86 2.34 5.25 12.20
N ASN A 87 3.45 5.71 11.60
CA ASN A 87 3.59 7.07 11.07
C ASN A 87 3.46 7.17 9.54
N SER A 88 3.21 6.05 8.84
CA SER A 88 3.30 6.01 7.37
C SER A 88 2.05 5.47 6.68
N ILE A 89 0.97 5.21 7.43
CA ILE A 89 -0.36 5.00 6.86
C ILE A 89 -0.87 6.35 6.31
N PRO A 90 -1.26 6.44 5.02
CA PRO A 90 -1.81 7.66 4.44
C PRO A 90 -3.13 8.04 5.12
N ALA A 91 -3.28 9.31 5.49
CA ALA A 91 -4.50 9.83 6.12
C ALA A 91 -5.75 9.60 5.27
N ARG A 92 -5.60 9.55 3.93
CA ARG A 92 -6.70 9.25 3.00
C ARG A 92 -7.33 7.88 3.26
N MET A 93 -6.57 6.89 3.73
CA MET A 93 -7.10 5.54 4.03
C MET A 93 -8.00 5.52 5.28
N THR A 94 -7.86 6.50 6.16
CA THR A 94 -8.66 6.68 7.39
C THR A 94 -9.89 7.57 7.17
N GLN A 95 -10.03 8.20 5.99
CA GLN A 95 -11.16 9.07 5.71
C GLN A 95 -12.46 8.30 5.50
N GLU A 96 -13.55 8.80 6.07
CA GLU A 96 -14.88 8.18 5.96
C GLU A 96 -15.33 7.99 4.51
N LYS A 97 -15.06 8.97 3.63
CA LYS A 97 -15.39 8.87 2.19
C LYS A 97 -14.69 7.68 1.52
N PHE A 98 -13.43 7.44 1.88
CA PHE A 98 -12.64 6.34 1.35
C PHE A 98 -13.12 4.99 1.88
N ILE A 99 -13.46 4.93 3.18
CA ILE A 99 -14.04 3.74 3.81
C ILE A 99 -15.43 3.43 3.20
N ASN A 100 -16.24 4.44 2.91
CA ASN A 100 -17.54 4.28 2.26
C ASN A 100 -17.39 3.73 0.84
N PHE A 101 -16.40 4.20 0.07
CA PHE A 101 -16.09 3.63 -1.24
C PHE A 101 -15.65 2.16 -1.16
N LEU A 102 -14.88 1.81 -0.12
CA LEU A 102 -14.46 0.42 0.13
C LEU A 102 -15.62 -0.53 0.48
N ARG A 103 -16.84 -0.04 0.77
CA ARG A 103 -18.01 -0.92 0.95
C ARG A 103 -18.38 -1.68 -0.32
N GLU A 104 -18.04 -1.14 -1.49
CA GLU A 104 -18.22 -1.82 -2.77
C GLU A 104 -17.23 -2.99 -2.97
N ASP A 105 -16.14 -3.04 -2.20
CA ASP A 105 -15.17 -4.15 -2.19
C ASP A 105 -14.95 -4.69 -0.77
N PRO A 106 -15.74 -5.69 -0.33
CA PRO A 106 -15.64 -6.27 1.01
C PRO A 106 -14.32 -7.02 1.25
N GLN A 107 -13.56 -7.35 0.21
CA GLN A 107 -12.22 -7.91 0.38
C GLN A 107 -11.22 -6.83 0.77
N CYS A 108 -11.23 -5.68 0.07
CA CYS A 108 -10.37 -4.55 0.42
C CYS A 108 -10.67 -4.00 1.81
N ALA A 109 -11.95 -3.89 2.18
CA ALA A 109 -12.36 -3.44 3.51
C ALA A 109 -11.79 -4.32 4.63
N ARG A 110 -11.85 -5.66 4.47
CA ARG A 110 -11.28 -6.61 5.44
C ARG A 110 -9.77 -6.50 5.56
N MET A 111 -9.08 -6.35 4.44
CA MET A 111 -7.62 -6.20 4.43
C MET A 111 -7.18 -4.90 5.12
N LEU A 112 -7.92 -3.82 4.92
CA LEU A 112 -7.65 -2.54 5.58
C LEU A 112 -7.88 -2.66 7.09
N GLN A 113 -8.97 -3.31 7.52
CA GLN A 113 -9.21 -3.59 8.94
C GLN A 113 -8.08 -4.41 9.56
N GLN A 114 -7.63 -5.49 8.90
CA GLN A 114 -6.49 -6.28 9.35
C GLN A 114 -5.22 -5.46 9.47
N LEU A 115 -4.97 -4.55 8.52
CA LEU A 115 -3.81 -3.67 8.60
C LEU A 115 -3.87 -2.77 9.83
N PHE A 116 -5.01 -2.13 10.11
CA PHE A 116 -5.16 -1.30 11.31
C PHE A 116 -5.00 -2.11 12.60
N LEU A 117 -5.53 -3.34 12.65
CA LEU A 117 -5.32 -4.24 13.78
C LEU A 117 -3.84 -4.57 13.98
N ASN A 118 -3.12 -4.94 12.92
CA ASN A 118 -1.70 -5.28 12.98
C ASN A 118 -0.83 -4.10 13.44
N VAL A 119 -1.20 -2.88 13.08
CA VAL A 119 -0.49 -1.66 13.50
C VAL A 119 -0.86 -1.20 14.92
N THR A 120 -2.07 -1.53 15.40
CA THR A 120 -2.56 -1.12 16.73
C THR A 120 -2.22 -2.12 17.85
N THR A 121 -2.12 -3.41 17.52
CA THR A 121 -1.93 -4.50 18.52
C THR A 121 -0.49 -4.59 19.05
N HIS A 122 0.45 -3.82 18.47
CA HIS A 122 1.86 -3.73 18.87
C HIS A 122 2.28 -2.26 19.09
#